data_AF-A0A0D3J257-F1
#
_entry.id   AF-A0A0D3J257-F1
#
_cell.length_a   1.000
_cell.length_b   1.000
_cell.length_c   1.000
_cell.angle_alpha   90.00
_cell.angle_beta   90.00
_cell.angle_gamma   90.00
#
_symmetry.space_group_name_H-M   'P 1'
#
loop_
_entity.id
_entity.type
_entity.pdbx_description
1 polymer ?
#
loop_
_entity_poly.entity_id
_entity_poly.type
_entity_poly.pdbx_seq_one_letter_code
_entity_poly.pdbx_strand_id
1 'polypeptide(L)'
;MLGLRLVSSVATMLVATMLGLRSTDEVALTGPKVELRKFARRFSSSVKVNGDIDVRRFVSAGEEFSHAVERFGDFTRRGVVDARKNLKRVEKAAGGRVVSMQVLLRDELRRGSRHPNGGPARSTGAEALLWSRLSVSFWVEIFKEHLRGKTSLPDATRSGFERSLARYLDRFSRAAFAAGLRQSTPDWEEVRRHTHLGCENGQCSDETLAAELKAFVREVEPVLDRMARLQKQVGLEDPRTP
;
A
#
# COMPACT_ATOMS: atom_id res chain seq x y z
N MET A 1 1.83 -29.15 7.39
CA MET A 1 0.61 -28.72 6.67
C MET A 1 -0.04 -27.48 7.33
N LEU A 2 0.61 -26.33 7.29
CA LEU A 2 0.10 -25.07 7.89
C LEU A 2 0.59 -23.82 7.13
N GLY A 3 0.92 -24.01 5.84
CA GLY A 3 1.09 -22.94 4.87
C GLY A 3 -0.24 -22.36 4.38
N LEU A 4 -1.38 -22.96 4.71
CA LEU A 4 -2.66 -22.62 4.06
C LEU A 4 -3.40 -21.40 4.63
N ARG A 5 -3.06 -20.84 5.80
CA ARG A 5 -3.90 -19.79 6.42
C ARG A 5 -3.43 -18.34 6.21
N LEU A 6 -2.16 -18.10 5.88
CA LEU A 6 -1.71 -16.80 5.35
C LEU A 6 -1.64 -16.77 3.82
N VAL A 7 -1.42 -17.94 3.20
CA VAL A 7 -1.54 -18.10 1.74
C VAL A 7 -3.00 -17.91 1.29
N SER A 8 -3.99 -18.07 2.18
CA SER A 8 -5.39 -17.78 1.86
C SER A 8 -5.67 -16.32 1.49
N SER A 9 -4.98 -15.32 2.03
CA SER A 9 -5.31 -13.92 1.72
C SER A 9 -4.85 -13.46 0.34
N VAL A 10 -3.77 -14.05 -0.19
CA VAL A 10 -3.30 -13.77 -1.56
C VAL A 10 -3.84 -14.82 -2.55
N ALA A 11 -4.21 -16.02 -2.12
CA ALA A 11 -4.76 -17.06 -2.99
C ALA A 11 -6.27 -16.99 -3.24
N THR A 12 -7.06 -16.45 -2.31
CA THR A 12 -8.52 -16.37 -2.49
C THR A 12 -8.90 -15.18 -3.39
N MET A 13 -8.11 -14.84 -4.41
CA MET A 13 -8.45 -13.74 -5.34
C MET A 13 -9.59 -14.07 -6.32
N LEU A 14 -10.05 -15.31 -6.42
CA LEU A 14 -10.95 -15.74 -7.50
C LEU A 14 -11.96 -16.77 -7.01
N VAL A 15 -13.19 -16.33 -6.69
CA VAL A 15 -14.48 -16.87 -7.18
C VAL A 15 -15.54 -15.78 -6.90
N ALA A 16 -16.36 -15.48 -7.90
CA ALA A 16 -17.53 -14.58 -7.94
C ALA A 16 -17.31 -13.10 -8.28
N THR A 17 -17.19 -12.83 -9.58
CA THR A 17 -17.81 -11.64 -10.19
C THR A 17 -18.50 -12.07 -11.48
N MET A 18 -19.80 -12.37 -11.41
CA MET A 18 -20.68 -12.47 -12.57
C MET A 18 -21.60 -11.25 -12.59
N LEU A 19 -21.71 -10.67 -13.79
CA LEU A 19 -22.79 -9.83 -14.30
C LEU A 19 -22.95 -8.43 -13.68
N GLY A 20 -22.41 -7.44 -14.37
CA GLY A 20 -22.80 -6.04 -14.28
C GLY A 20 -22.75 -5.42 -15.68
N LEU A 21 -23.93 -5.13 -16.23
CA LEU A 21 -24.16 -4.62 -17.58
C LEU A 21 -23.47 -3.25 -17.78
N ARG A 22 -22.83 -3.07 -18.94
CA ARG A 22 -22.31 -1.77 -19.40
C ARG A 22 -23.48 -0.84 -19.71
N SER A 23 -23.60 0.27 -18.98
CA SER A 23 -24.37 1.45 -19.42
C SER A 23 -23.43 2.45 -20.05
N THR A 24 -23.75 2.90 -21.25
CA THR A 24 -23.07 3.99 -21.98
C THR A 24 -23.85 5.28 -21.75
N ASP A 25 -23.57 5.96 -20.65
CA ASP A 25 -23.99 7.36 -20.44
C ASP A 25 -22.75 8.18 -20.10
N GLU A 26 -22.74 9.47 -20.48
CA GLU A 26 -21.74 10.43 -20.01
C GLU A 26 -21.78 10.48 -18.48
N VAL A 27 -20.85 9.75 -17.85
CA VAL A 27 -20.79 9.61 -16.40
C VAL A 27 -20.24 10.90 -15.81
N ALA A 28 -21.11 11.67 -15.17
CA ALA A 28 -20.73 12.79 -14.32
C ALA A 28 -19.63 12.34 -13.34
N LEU A 29 -18.58 13.14 -13.25
CA LEU A 29 -17.52 13.02 -12.26
C LEU A 29 -18.13 13.04 -10.85
N THR A 30 -18.31 11.87 -10.23
CA THR A 30 -19.00 11.71 -8.94
C THR A 30 -18.01 11.39 -7.82
N GLY A 31 -17.87 12.34 -6.89
CA GLY A 31 -17.11 12.19 -5.65
C GLY A 31 -16.09 13.32 -5.40
N PRO A 32 -15.59 13.48 -4.16
CA PRO A 32 -14.63 14.54 -3.84
C PRO A 32 -13.28 14.30 -4.54
N LYS A 33 -12.55 15.35 -4.90
CA LYS A 33 -11.23 15.21 -5.53
C LYS A 33 -10.24 14.45 -4.63
N VAL A 34 -9.52 13.49 -5.20
CA VAL A 34 -8.37 12.84 -4.55
C VAL A 34 -7.11 13.66 -4.84
N GLU A 35 -6.43 14.08 -3.77
CA GLU A 35 -5.18 14.83 -3.84
C GLU A 35 -4.05 14.03 -3.21
N LEU A 36 -3.21 13.41 -4.04
CA LEU A 36 -2.09 12.60 -3.59
C LEU A 36 -1.10 13.43 -2.76
N ARG A 37 -0.90 14.71 -3.12
CA ARG A 37 -0.10 15.66 -2.34
C ARG A 37 -0.54 15.77 -0.88
N LYS A 38 -1.84 15.68 -0.58
CA LYS A 38 -2.36 15.75 0.79
C LYS A 38 -1.93 14.53 1.60
N PHE A 39 -2.05 13.33 1.02
CA PHE A 39 -1.62 12.09 1.70
C PHE A 39 -0.09 12.05 1.84
N ALA A 40 0.64 12.53 0.83
CA ALA A 40 2.09 12.64 0.85
C ALA A 40 2.61 13.47 2.04
N ARG A 41 2.02 14.66 2.24
CA ARG A 41 2.32 15.51 3.41
C ARG A 41 2.01 14.81 4.74
N ARG A 42 0.91 14.06 4.82
CA ARG A 42 0.55 13.32 6.03
C ARG A 42 1.55 12.22 6.36
N PHE A 43 1.97 11.42 5.38
CA PHE A 43 3.04 10.44 5.56
C PHE A 43 4.34 11.11 5.97
N SER A 44 4.74 12.19 5.29
CA SER A 44 5.95 12.95 5.64
C SER A 44 5.91 13.48 7.07
N SER A 45 4.75 13.97 7.53
CA SER A 45 4.55 14.46 8.90
C SER A 45 4.65 13.38 10.00
N SER A 46 4.68 12.10 9.61
CA SER A 46 4.95 10.99 10.54
C SER A 46 6.43 10.91 10.92
N VAL A 47 7.34 11.53 10.16
CA VAL A 47 8.76 11.58 10.52
C VAL A 47 8.96 12.57 11.66
N LYS A 48 9.54 12.10 12.76
CA LYS A 48 9.89 12.91 13.92
C LYS A 48 11.19 13.70 13.67
N VAL A 49 11.43 14.74 14.46
CA VAL A 49 12.65 15.57 14.36
C VAL A 49 13.94 14.73 14.48
N ASN A 50 13.93 13.72 15.34
CA ASN A 50 15.06 12.80 15.52
C ASN A 50 15.17 11.72 14.42
N GLY A 51 14.29 11.75 13.41
CA GLY A 51 14.28 10.80 12.32
C GLY A 51 13.69 9.42 12.65
N ASP A 52 13.01 9.26 13.77
CA ASP A 52 12.13 8.11 14.01
C ASP A 52 10.75 8.35 13.37
N ILE A 53 9.86 7.36 13.40
CA ILE A 53 8.51 7.43 12.83
C ILE A 53 7.49 7.44 13.96
N ASP A 54 6.62 8.45 13.97
CA ASP A 54 5.40 8.47 14.77
C ASP A 54 4.41 7.46 14.17
N VAL A 55 4.23 6.34 14.87
CA VAL A 55 3.42 5.22 14.40
C VAL A 55 1.95 5.62 14.24
N ARG A 56 1.43 6.46 15.14
CA ARG A 56 0.02 6.90 15.09
C ARG A 56 -0.23 7.78 13.87
N ARG A 57 0.68 8.73 13.59
CA ARG A 57 0.58 9.57 12.39
C ARG A 57 0.70 8.75 11.11
N PHE A 58 1.62 7.78 11.09
CA PHE A 58 1.75 6.87 9.94
C PHE A 58 0.49 6.04 9.73
N VAL A 59 -0.09 5.46 10.79
CA VAL A 59 -1.33 4.68 10.72
C VAL A 59 -2.48 5.53 10.19
N SER A 60 -2.68 6.72 10.75
CA SER A 60 -3.73 7.64 10.32
C SER A 60 -3.55 8.06 8.85
N ALA A 61 -2.32 8.35 8.41
CA ALA A 61 -2.04 8.63 7.00
C ALA A 61 -2.35 7.42 6.09
N GLY A 62 -2.02 6.21 6.54
CA GLY A 62 -2.32 4.97 5.84
C GLY A 62 -3.81 4.68 5.70
N GLU A 63 -4.61 4.94 6.73
CA GLU A 63 -6.07 4.76 6.70
C GLU A 63 -6.72 5.71 5.70
N GLU A 64 -6.37 7.00 5.76
CA GLU A 64 -6.88 8.00 4.83
C GLU A 64 -6.47 7.71 3.38
N PHE A 65 -5.22 7.31 3.17
CA PHE A 65 -4.76 6.89 1.85
C PHE A 65 -5.50 5.64 1.35
N SER A 66 -5.78 4.68 2.24
CA SER A 66 -6.55 3.47 1.90
C SER A 66 -7.99 3.82 1.47
N HIS A 67 -8.63 4.80 2.12
CA HIS A 67 -9.93 5.33 1.69
C HIS A 67 -9.88 5.97 0.30
N ALA A 68 -8.81 6.69 -0.04
CA ALA A 68 -8.63 7.26 -1.37
C ALA A 68 -8.40 6.19 -2.44
N VAL A 69 -7.56 5.20 -2.13
CA VAL A 69 -7.25 4.07 -3.03
C VAL A 69 -8.47 3.21 -3.31
N GLU A 70 -9.36 3.00 -2.34
CA GLU A 70 -10.61 2.24 -2.53
C GLU A 70 -11.47 2.81 -3.67
N ARG A 71 -11.38 4.12 -3.91
CA ARG A 71 -12.09 4.81 -4.99
C ARG A 71 -11.44 4.64 -6.36
N PHE A 72 -10.27 4.01 -6.46
CA PHE A 72 -9.67 3.73 -7.76
C PHE A 72 -10.45 2.63 -8.49
N GLY A 73 -11.22 1.82 -7.75
CA GLY A 73 -12.11 0.82 -8.29
C GLY A 73 -12.06 -0.48 -7.50
N ASP A 74 -12.95 -1.40 -7.85
CA ASP A 74 -13.16 -2.65 -7.12
C ASP A 74 -11.92 -3.55 -7.04
N PHE A 75 -10.99 -3.42 -7.99
CA PHE A 75 -9.73 -4.14 -7.99
C PHE A 75 -8.87 -3.88 -6.74
N THR A 76 -9.05 -2.73 -6.09
CA THR A 76 -8.31 -2.35 -4.88
C THR A 76 -8.93 -2.88 -3.59
N ARG A 77 -10.22 -3.26 -3.60
CA ARG A 77 -11.05 -3.48 -2.41
C ARG A 77 -10.41 -4.44 -1.40
N ARG A 78 -9.93 -5.58 -1.87
CA ARG A 78 -9.30 -6.60 -1.00
C ARG A 78 -7.97 -6.13 -0.43
N GLY A 79 -7.13 -5.50 -1.25
CA GLY A 79 -5.86 -4.92 -0.80
C GLY A 79 -6.08 -3.85 0.28
N VAL A 80 -7.10 -3.00 0.11
CA VAL A 80 -7.51 -2.01 1.10
C VAL A 80 -7.99 -2.65 2.41
N VAL A 81 -8.80 -3.71 2.33
CA VAL A 81 -9.25 -4.46 3.53
C VAL A 81 -8.06 -5.01 4.31
N ASP A 82 -7.09 -5.61 3.63
CA ASP A 82 -5.91 -6.19 4.30
C ASP A 82 -4.94 -5.12 4.82
N ALA A 83 -4.76 -4.01 4.09
CA ALA A 83 -4.02 -2.85 4.58
C ALA A 83 -4.65 -2.31 5.88
N ARG A 84 -5.97 -2.10 5.91
CA ARG A 84 -6.71 -1.66 7.10
C ARG A 84 -6.56 -2.63 8.28
N LYS A 85 -6.60 -3.95 8.04
CA LYS A 85 -6.38 -4.95 9.09
C LYS A 85 -4.97 -4.83 9.69
N ASN A 86 -3.95 -4.64 8.86
CA ASN A 86 -2.59 -4.44 9.34
C ASN A 86 -2.44 -3.13 10.12
N LEU A 87 -3.01 -2.03 9.61
CA LEU A 87 -3.01 -0.74 10.31
C LEU A 87 -3.67 -0.82 11.70
N LYS A 88 -4.81 -1.50 11.82
CA LYS A 88 -5.47 -1.76 13.12
C LYS A 88 -4.61 -2.60 14.06
N ARG A 89 -3.88 -3.60 13.53
CA ARG A 89 -2.95 -4.41 14.33
C ARG A 89 -1.77 -3.58 14.84
N VAL A 90 -1.23 -2.68 14.01
CA VAL A 90 -0.18 -1.74 14.41
C VAL A 90 -0.69 -0.81 15.51
N GLU A 91 -1.88 -0.23 15.36
CA GLU A 91 -2.49 0.64 16.37
C GLU A 91 -2.71 -0.11 17.70
N LYS A 92 -3.24 -1.33 17.65
CA LYS A 92 -3.41 -2.19 18.83
C LYS A 92 -2.08 -2.47 19.52
N ALA A 93 -1.01 -2.73 18.76
CA ALA A 93 0.33 -2.94 19.31
C ALA A 93 0.91 -1.67 19.95
N ALA A 94 0.63 -0.49 19.39
CA ALA A 94 0.99 0.80 19.97
C ALA A 94 0.19 1.16 21.24
N GLY A 95 -0.95 0.48 21.47
CA GLY A 95 -1.76 0.65 22.68
C GLY A 95 -2.33 2.06 22.85
N GLY A 96 -2.71 2.72 21.75
CA GLY A 96 -3.32 4.07 21.74
C GLY A 96 -2.40 5.22 22.18
N ARG A 97 -1.13 4.95 22.49
CA ARG A 97 -0.14 5.96 22.87
C ARG A 97 0.57 6.51 21.64
N VAL A 98 1.09 7.74 21.74
CA VAL A 98 2.03 8.27 20.74
C VAL A 98 3.35 7.53 20.90
N VAL A 99 3.49 6.42 20.18
CA VAL A 99 4.67 5.54 20.22
C VAL A 99 5.48 5.75 18.94
N SER A 100 6.80 5.78 19.08
CA SER A 100 7.68 5.81 17.92
C SER A 100 7.95 4.39 17.40
N MET A 101 8.30 4.25 16.13
CA MET A 101 8.53 2.93 15.51
C MET A 101 9.65 2.18 16.22
N GLN A 102 10.74 2.83 16.60
CA GLN A 102 11.80 2.17 17.38
C GLN A 102 11.31 1.63 18.72
N VAL A 103 10.46 2.37 19.43
CA VAL A 103 9.89 1.92 20.72
C VAL A 103 8.98 0.72 20.50
N LEU A 104 8.06 0.79 19.53
CA LEU A 104 7.18 -0.33 19.19
C LEU A 104 7.98 -1.60 18.85
N LEU A 105 8.98 -1.48 17.98
CA LEU A 105 9.79 -2.63 17.55
C LEU A 105 10.60 -3.24 18.71
N ARG A 106 11.16 -2.41 19.61
CA ARG A 106 11.87 -2.91 20.81
C ARG A 106 10.92 -3.63 21.76
N ASP A 107 9.72 -3.12 21.95
CA ASP A 107 8.72 -3.75 22.82
C ASP A 107 8.22 -5.08 22.23
N GLU A 108 8.05 -5.17 20.91
CA GLU A 108 7.78 -6.42 20.21
C GLU A 108 8.93 -7.43 20.40
N LEU A 109 10.20 -7.01 20.25
CA LEU A 109 11.34 -7.89 20.48
C LEU A 109 11.41 -8.44 21.92
N ARG A 110 11.13 -7.59 22.92
CA ARG A 110 11.07 -8.03 24.33
C ARG A 110 10.01 -9.11 24.57
N ARG A 111 8.97 -9.16 23.73
CA ARG A 111 7.90 -10.17 23.77
C ARG A 111 8.21 -11.42 22.94
N GLY A 112 9.41 -11.54 22.37
CA GLY A 112 9.80 -12.69 21.55
C GLY A 112 9.26 -12.65 20.13
N SER A 113 8.86 -11.48 19.62
CA SER A 113 8.21 -11.30 18.31
C SER A 113 9.16 -11.43 17.11
N ARG A 114 10.19 -12.29 17.19
CA ARG A 114 11.12 -12.58 16.09
C ARG A 114 10.92 -14.01 15.60
N HIS A 115 10.78 -14.17 14.29
CA HIS A 115 10.70 -15.50 13.69
C HIS A 115 12.09 -16.18 13.73
N PRO A 116 12.19 -17.51 13.96
CA PRO A 116 13.48 -18.20 14.06
C PRO A 116 14.37 -18.03 12.83
N ASN A 117 13.77 -17.99 11.65
CA ASN A 117 14.48 -17.78 10.39
C ASN A 117 14.72 -16.31 10.07
N GLY A 118 14.49 -15.40 11.04
CA GLY A 118 14.54 -13.94 10.93
C GLY A 118 13.24 -13.28 10.44
N GLY A 119 13.15 -11.96 10.60
CA GLY A 119 11.92 -11.19 10.39
C GLY A 119 10.97 -11.24 11.59
N PRO A 120 9.83 -10.54 11.51
CA PRO A 120 8.86 -10.50 12.59
C PRO A 120 8.10 -11.82 12.73
N ALA A 121 7.79 -12.21 13.95
CA ALA A 121 6.91 -13.35 14.19
C ALA A 121 5.49 -13.03 13.70
N ARG A 122 4.74 -14.09 13.35
CA ARG A 122 3.38 -13.96 12.81
C ARG A 122 2.42 -13.34 13.82
N SER A 123 1.43 -12.63 13.33
CA SER A 123 0.36 -12.01 14.13
C SER A 123 0.83 -10.91 15.10
N THR A 124 2.05 -10.41 14.95
CA THR A 124 2.64 -9.34 15.80
C THR A 124 2.37 -7.94 15.25
N GLY A 125 2.59 -6.89 16.05
CA GLY A 125 2.58 -5.52 15.57
C GLY A 125 3.73 -5.22 14.60
N ALA A 126 4.88 -5.86 14.79
CA ALA A 126 6.04 -5.74 13.91
C ALA A 126 5.77 -6.28 12.50
N GLU A 127 5.11 -7.45 12.39
CA GLU A 127 4.68 -8.01 11.10
C GLU A 127 3.64 -7.11 10.43
N ALA A 128 2.67 -6.63 11.20
CA ALA A 128 1.66 -5.72 10.68
C ALA A 128 2.29 -4.42 10.13
N LEU A 129 3.28 -3.86 10.84
CA LEU A 129 3.99 -2.65 10.41
C LEU A 129 4.81 -2.88 9.15
N LEU A 130 5.44 -4.06 9.01
CA LEU A 130 6.11 -4.48 7.77
C LEU A 130 5.13 -4.50 6.60
N TRP A 131 3.99 -5.18 6.73
CA TRP A 131 3.02 -5.25 5.64
C TRP A 131 2.38 -3.89 5.33
N SER A 132 2.08 -3.06 6.34
CA SER A 132 1.59 -1.70 6.12
C SER A 132 2.59 -0.85 5.32
N ARG A 133 3.90 -0.94 5.64
CA ARG A 133 4.94 -0.27 4.85
C ARG A 133 4.97 -0.79 3.41
N LEU A 134 4.99 -2.11 3.23
CA LEU A 134 5.08 -2.74 1.91
C LEU A 134 3.87 -2.41 1.02
N SER A 135 2.66 -2.32 1.59
CA SER A 135 1.46 -1.89 0.87
C SER A 135 1.59 -0.46 0.33
N VAL A 136 2.20 0.46 1.08
CA VAL A 136 2.44 1.82 0.58
C VAL A 136 3.60 1.84 -0.43
N SER A 137 4.66 1.06 -0.20
CA SER A 137 5.77 0.90 -1.17
C SER A 137 5.28 0.39 -2.52
N PHE A 138 4.28 -0.51 -2.53
CA PHE A 138 3.68 -1.00 -3.76
C PHE A 138 3.10 0.14 -4.60
N TRP A 139 2.30 1.04 -4.00
CA TRP A 139 1.76 2.21 -4.71
C TRP A 139 2.85 3.17 -5.18
N VAL A 140 3.91 3.39 -4.39
CA VAL A 140 5.07 4.17 -4.82
C VAL A 140 5.69 3.59 -6.08
N GLU A 141 5.86 2.27 -6.16
CA GLU A 141 6.41 1.63 -7.36
C GLU A 141 5.45 1.71 -8.56
N ILE A 142 4.13 1.54 -8.37
CA ILE A 142 3.14 1.75 -9.45
C ILE A 142 3.27 3.18 -10.02
N PHE A 143 3.34 4.18 -9.14
CA PHE A 143 3.43 5.58 -9.55
C PHE A 143 4.75 5.86 -10.27
N LYS A 144 5.87 5.30 -9.79
CA LYS A 144 7.18 5.41 -10.46
C LYS A 144 7.16 4.78 -11.85
N GLU A 145 6.52 3.63 -12.02
CA GLU A 145 6.42 2.96 -13.33
C GLU A 145 5.62 3.78 -14.33
N HIS A 146 4.47 4.31 -13.90
CA HIS A 146 3.71 5.23 -14.76
C HIS A 146 4.51 6.51 -15.10
N LEU A 147 5.23 7.09 -14.14
CA LEU A 147 6.07 8.28 -14.39
C LEU A 147 7.25 8.04 -15.34
N ARG A 148 7.77 6.80 -15.43
CA ARG A 148 8.91 6.46 -16.31
C ARG A 148 8.50 6.31 -17.78
N GLY A 149 7.34 5.73 -18.05
CA GLY A 149 6.95 5.31 -19.40
C GLY A 149 5.53 5.68 -19.81
N LYS A 150 4.78 6.42 -18.99
CA LYS A 150 3.34 6.68 -19.17
C LYS A 150 2.55 5.39 -19.44
N THR A 151 2.88 4.31 -18.73
CA THR A 151 2.26 3.00 -18.94
C THR A 151 0.82 2.96 -18.44
N SER A 152 0.02 2.07 -18.99
CA SER A 152 -1.31 1.75 -18.46
C SER A 152 -1.24 1.39 -16.97
N LEU A 153 -2.33 1.59 -16.21
CA LEU A 153 -2.38 1.18 -14.81
C LEU A 153 -2.15 -0.34 -14.61
N PRO A 154 -2.69 -1.24 -15.45
CA PRO A 154 -2.39 -2.68 -15.36
C PRO A 154 -0.89 -3.00 -15.48
N ASP A 155 -0.19 -2.37 -16.45
CA ASP A 155 1.24 -2.60 -16.64
C ASP A 155 2.08 -2.03 -15.49
N ALA A 156 1.74 -0.82 -15.03
CA ALA A 156 2.36 -0.20 -13.86
C ALA A 156 2.15 -1.05 -12.59
N THR A 157 0.96 -1.63 -12.43
CA THR A 157 0.60 -2.50 -11.30
C THR A 157 1.40 -3.80 -11.31
N ARG A 158 1.53 -4.44 -12.47
CA ARG A 158 2.36 -5.64 -12.64
C ARG A 158 3.83 -5.35 -12.31
N SER A 159 4.39 -4.30 -12.90
CA SER A 159 5.81 -3.94 -12.68
C SER A 159 6.05 -3.52 -11.23
N GLY A 160 5.15 -2.72 -10.65
CA GLY A 160 5.21 -2.31 -9.26
C GLY A 160 5.16 -3.50 -8.29
N PHE A 161 4.39 -4.54 -8.59
CA PHE A 161 4.32 -5.76 -7.78
C PHE A 161 5.65 -6.51 -7.78
N GLU A 162 6.25 -6.71 -8.94
CA GLU A 162 7.56 -7.38 -9.07
C GLU A 162 8.65 -6.63 -8.31
N ARG A 163 8.64 -5.29 -8.34
CA ARG A 163 9.62 -4.47 -7.64
C ARG A 163 9.41 -4.41 -6.12
N SER A 164 8.20 -4.61 -5.62
CA SER A 164 7.85 -4.44 -4.21
C SER A 164 7.49 -5.76 -3.50
N LEU A 165 6.27 -6.26 -3.74
CA LEU A 165 5.63 -7.33 -2.98
C LEU A 165 6.05 -8.73 -3.40
N ALA A 166 6.35 -8.96 -4.67
CA ALA A 166 6.58 -10.30 -5.23
C ALA A 166 7.59 -11.10 -4.41
N ARG A 167 8.69 -10.46 -3.99
CA ARG A 167 9.75 -11.10 -3.20
C ARG A 167 9.28 -11.73 -1.88
N TYR A 168 8.22 -11.20 -1.26
CA TYR A 168 7.69 -11.68 0.03
C TYR A 168 6.64 -12.79 -0.12
N LEU A 169 6.24 -13.10 -1.35
CA LEU A 169 5.15 -14.01 -1.68
C LEU A 169 5.69 -15.29 -2.32
N ASP A 170 5.03 -16.41 -2.02
CA ASP A 170 5.29 -17.70 -2.65
C ASP A 170 4.84 -17.72 -4.12
N ARG A 171 5.23 -18.77 -4.86
CA ARG A 171 4.93 -18.90 -6.30
C ARG A 171 3.43 -18.89 -6.60
N PHE A 172 2.62 -19.51 -5.75
CA PHE A 172 1.18 -19.60 -5.96
C PHE A 172 0.52 -18.23 -5.74
N SER A 173 0.89 -17.54 -4.67
CA SER A 173 0.47 -16.15 -4.39
C SER A 173 0.83 -15.19 -5.54
N ARG A 174 2.04 -15.31 -6.12
CA ARG A 174 2.43 -14.52 -7.30
C ARG A 174 1.62 -14.86 -8.55
N ALA A 175 1.43 -16.15 -8.84
CA ALA A 175 0.67 -16.60 -10.01
C ALA A 175 -0.79 -16.16 -9.94
N ALA A 176 -1.39 -16.27 -8.76
CA ALA A 176 -2.73 -15.78 -8.53
C ALA A 176 -2.78 -14.26 -8.80
N PHE A 177 -1.81 -13.48 -8.30
CA PHE A 177 -1.84 -12.02 -8.45
C PHE A 177 -1.78 -11.63 -9.93
N ALA A 178 -0.91 -12.28 -10.70
CA ALA A 178 -0.82 -12.08 -12.14
C ALA A 178 -2.13 -12.42 -12.87
N ALA A 179 -2.86 -13.44 -12.44
CA ALA A 179 -4.17 -13.79 -13.01
C ALA A 179 -5.24 -12.72 -12.69
N GLY A 180 -5.29 -12.25 -11.44
CA GLY A 180 -6.24 -11.21 -11.00
C GLY A 180 -6.03 -9.87 -11.72
N LEU A 181 -4.78 -9.45 -11.93
CA LEU A 181 -4.47 -8.19 -12.61
C LEU A 181 -5.09 -8.10 -14.01
N ARG A 182 -5.01 -9.19 -14.79
CA ARG A 182 -5.49 -9.24 -16.17
C ARG A 182 -7.01 -9.05 -16.30
N GLN A 183 -7.76 -9.37 -15.26
CA GLN A 183 -9.22 -9.43 -15.33
C GLN A 183 -9.91 -8.20 -14.73
N SER A 184 -9.23 -7.43 -13.89
CA SER A 184 -9.91 -6.50 -12.98
C SER A 184 -9.31 -5.11 -12.90
N THR A 185 -8.07 -4.90 -13.34
CA THR A 185 -7.40 -3.59 -13.19
C THR A 185 -7.88 -2.64 -14.29
N PRO A 186 -8.53 -1.51 -13.94
CA PRO A 186 -8.92 -0.50 -14.91
C PRO A 186 -7.71 0.29 -15.39
N ASP A 187 -7.86 1.13 -16.41
CA ASP A 187 -6.82 2.11 -16.77
C ASP A 187 -6.97 3.42 -15.98
N TRP A 188 -5.97 4.30 -16.06
CA TRP A 188 -5.94 5.58 -15.38
C TRP A 188 -7.14 6.47 -15.69
N GLU A 189 -7.65 6.46 -16.92
CA GLU A 189 -8.82 7.25 -17.31
C GLU A 189 -10.04 6.91 -16.45
N GLU A 190 -10.29 5.63 -16.20
CA GLU A 190 -11.39 5.19 -15.34
C GLU A 190 -11.14 5.57 -13.88
N VAL A 191 -9.90 5.47 -13.39
CA VAL A 191 -9.54 5.99 -12.06
C VAL A 191 -9.83 7.49 -11.98
N ARG A 192 -9.50 8.28 -13.01
CA ARG A 192 -9.78 9.72 -13.05
C ARG A 192 -11.28 9.99 -12.96
N ARG A 193 -12.12 9.20 -13.64
CA ARG A 193 -13.59 9.33 -13.56
C ARG A 193 -14.12 9.21 -12.13
N HIS A 194 -13.55 8.32 -11.33
CA HIS A 194 -14.00 8.09 -9.94
C HIS A 194 -13.38 9.04 -8.90
N THR A 195 -12.25 9.68 -9.23
CA THR A 195 -11.39 10.35 -8.23
C THR A 195 -11.04 11.79 -8.55
N HIS A 196 -11.19 12.20 -9.80
CA HIS A 196 -10.73 13.47 -10.36
C HIS A 196 -9.21 13.65 -10.15
N LEU A 197 -8.47 12.54 -10.02
CA LEU A 197 -7.03 12.53 -9.89
C LEU A 197 -6.41 13.08 -11.17
N GLY A 198 -5.49 14.03 -11.05
CA GLY A 198 -4.91 14.69 -12.23
C GLY A 198 -5.85 15.68 -12.90
N CYS A 199 -6.90 16.14 -12.22
CA CYS A 199 -7.83 17.16 -12.74
C CYS A 199 -7.73 18.47 -11.95
N GLU A 200 -7.70 19.59 -12.65
CA GLU A 200 -7.68 20.95 -12.10
C GLU A 200 -8.73 21.80 -12.81
N ASN A 201 -9.58 22.49 -12.04
CA ASN A 201 -10.69 23.30 -12.57
C ASN A 201 -11.59 22.56 -13.59
N GLY A 202 -11.83 21.26 -13.35
CA GLY A 202 -12.65 20.41 -14.21
C GLY A 202 -11.93 19.84 -15.44
N GLN A 203 -10.68 20.21 -15.69
CA GLN A 203 -9.89 19.70 -16.80
C GLN A 203 -8.85 18.68 -16.31
N CYS A 204 -8.88 17.48 -16.87
CA CYS A 204 -7.94 16.41 -16.54
C CYS A 204 -6.80 16.36 -17.57
N SER A 205 -5.56 16.25 -17.11
CA SER A 205 -4.40 16.11 -17.99
C SER A 205 -3.37 15.14 -17.43
N ASP A 206 -2.56 14.59 -18.34
CA ASP A 206 -1.46 13.69 -17.97
C ASP A 206 -0.36 14.44 -17.21
N GLU A 207 -0.16 15.72 -17.49
CA GLU A 207 0.77 16.59 -16.77
C GLU A 207 0.34 16.74 -15.30
N THR A 208 -0.94 17.00 -15.05
CA THR A 208 -1.46 17.17 -13.69
C THR A 208 -1.48 15.82 -12.95
N LEU A 209 -1.81 14.72 -13.62
CA LEU A 209 -1.67 13.37 -13.04
C LEU A 209 -0.19 13.12 -12.65
N ALA A 210 0.74 13.34 -13.57
CA ALA A 210 2.16 13.13 -13.32
C ALA A 210 2.66 14.00 -12.16
N ALA A 211 2.17 15.25 -12.04
CA ALA A 211 2.53 16.13 -10.95
C ALA A 211 2.01 15.66 -9.58
N GLU A 212 0.82 15.05 -9.51
CA GLU A 212 0.29 14.41 -8.29
C GLU A 212 1.11 13.17 -7.92
N LEU A 213 1.33 12.26 -8.88
CA LEU A 213 2.09 11.03 -8.67
C LEU A 213 3.53 11.32 -8.23
N LYS A 214 4.21 12.27 -8.90
CA LYS A 214 5.59 12.66 -8.58
C LYS A 214 5.70 13.23 -7.18
N ALA A 215 4.75 14.06 -6.76
CA ALA A 215 4.74 14.62 -5.42
C ALA A 215 4.59 13.53 -4.34
N PHE A 216 3.69 12.57 -4.56
CA PHE A 216 3.53 11.42 -3.67
C PHE A 216 4.82 10.61 -3.55
N VAL A 217 5.40 10.20 -4.68
CA VAL A 217 6.64 9.42 -4.69
C VAL A 217 7.75 10.16 -3.94
N ARG A 218 7.99 11.43 -4.27
CA ARG A 218 9.06 12.25 -3.68
C ARG A 218 8.98 12.36 -2.17
N GLU A 219 7.77 12.49 -1.62
CA GLU A 219 7.58 12.75 -0.18
C GLU A 219 7.39 11.46 0.62
N VAL A 220 6.84 10.40 0.03
CA VAL A 220 6.53 9.15 0.74
C VAL A 220 7.70 8.17 0.69
N GLU A 221 8.41 8.04 -0.43
CA GLU A 221 9.54 7.09 -0.56
C GLU A 221 10.59 7.25 0.55
N PRO A 222 11.05 8.47 0.93
CA PRO A 222 12.00 8.65 2.01
C PRO A 222 11.49 8.18 3.39
N VAL A 223 10.17 8.26 3.63
CA VAL A 223 9.54 7.76 4.86
C VAL A 223 9.62 6.24 4.90
N LEU A 224 9.28 5.58 3.79
CA LEU A 224 9.30 4.12 3.68
C LEU A 224 10.74 3.57 3.78
N ASP A 225 11.71 4.24 3.16
CA ASP A 225 13.13 3.88 3.27
C ASP A 225 13.63 3.98 4.71
N ARG A 226 13.20 5.03 5.42
CA ARG A 226 13.53 5.21 6.85
C ARG A 226 12.91 4.10 7.70
N MET A 227 11.64 3.77 7.49
CA MET A 227 10.99 2.65 8.16
C MET A 227 11.72 1.32 7.89
N ALA A 228 12.10 1.07 6.63
CA ALA A 228 12.85 -0.14 6.26
C ALA A 228 14.21 -0.21 6.97
N ARG A 229 14.95 0.90 7.05
CA ARG A 229 16.21 0.97 7.83
C ARG A 229 15.97 0.65 9.31
N LEU A 230 14.93 1.20 9.92
CA LEU A 230 14.58 0.94 11.32
C LEU A 230 14.24 -0.54 11.57
N GLN A 231 13.49 -1.18 10.67
CA GLN A 231 13.19 -2.62 10.73
C GLN A 231 14.43 -3.49 10.58
N LYS A 232 15.30 -3.17 9.62
CA LYS A 232 16.56 -3.87 9.40
C LYS A 232 17.50 -3.78 10.60
N GLN A 233 17.63 -2.60 11.21
CA GLN A 233 18.50 -2.37 12.38
C GLN A 233 18.17 -3.29 13.58
N VAL A 234 16.92 -3.72 13.70
CA VAL A 234 16.46 -4.58 14.81
C VAL A 234 16.19 -6.03 14.37
N GLY A 235 16.54 -6.39 13.12
CA GLY A 235 16.36 -7.75 12.60
C GLY A 235 14.90 -8.16 12.37
N LEU A 236 14.00 -7.19 12.23
CA LEU A 236 12.56 -7.36 11.96
C LEU A 236 12.19 -7.00 10.51
N GLU A 237 13.17 -6.94 9.62
CA GLU A 237 12.95 -7.04 8.18
C GLU A 237 12.90 -8.52 7.78
N ASP A 238 12.05 -8.90 6.83
CA ASP A 238 11.95 -10.29 6.36
C ASP A 238 13.22 -10.70 5.57
N PRO A 239 13.96 -11.73 6.02
CA PRO A 239 15.24 -12.18 5.48
C PRO A 239 15.10 -13.09 4.26
N ARG A 240 13.89 -13.25 3.69
CA ARG A 240 13.74 -13.72 2.30
C ARG A 240 14.26 -12.70 1.27
N THR A 241 15.03 -11.73 1.75
CA THR A 241 15.87 -10.81 1.01
C THR A 241 17.35 -11.19 1.25
N PRO A 242 18.19 -11.28 0.20
CA PRO A 242 19.64 -11.39 0.38
C PRO A 242 20.24 -10.17 1.08
#